data_AF-A0A7X3I5Z0-F1
#
_entry.id   AF-A0A7X3I5Z0-F1
#
_cell.length_a   1.000
_cell.length_b   1.000
_cell.length_c   1.000
_cell.angle_alpha   90.00
_cell.angle_beta   90.00
_cell.angle_gamma   90.00
#
_symmetry.space_group_name_H-M   'P 1'
#
loop_
_entity.id
_entity.type
_entity.pdbx_description
1 polymer ?
#
loop_
_entity_poly.entity_id
_entity_poly.type
_entity_poly.pdbx_seq_one_letter_code
_entity_poly.pdbx_strand_id
1 'polypeptide(L)'
;MTLFVRLLDVPVDDKAERLREAVQGEGGASMRRDPADMTNVPGAAFVYWLQPTLLDLFRGESRWEDFESRCGLGTLDDFRFLRLWWEVPSDDAGWVPFAKGGRFSPFHADIALKVNWHGGDELKASVERKVGSASRKVQGQEFYFREGLTWPRLPHVIGSFQFLPRGCIYSDGGPGIFSRDSSALGPLCAVLNSAPFLFLLECLMPRGSEGGQTLKYEAGYITSVPFPDLDHALADRLARLAEVGWELGLEKSRSSETSLRFAGPAPMNSLGAIDNRMTQILNECDALSAEALRLDELSIAEVAAWARLRRSQALPPSVEDEGARYASTYLSWCVGRAFGRFRPVEPGDGNACLGPFDALPELPPAASPSDGGATGPLRNILVDDLGHPDDIVTAVASFVAEDPEGVVDMEPDDLRVWLA
;
A
#
# COMPACT_ATOMS: atom_id res chain seq x y z
N MET A 1 -8.75 36.58 19.37
CA MET A 1 -9.10 36.30 17.95
C MET A 1 -8.25 37.14 17.00
N THR A 2 -7.47 36.46 16.17
CA THR A 2 -6.63 37.00 15.09
C THR A 2 -7.31 36.75 13.74
N LEU A 3 -7.20 37.71 12.81
CA LEU A 3 -7.67 37.55 11.44
C LEU A 3 -6.57 36.89 10.58
N PHE A 4 -6.91 35.78 9.95
CA PHE A 4 -6.10 35.09 8.97
C PHE A 4 -6.68 35.31 7.58
N VAL A 5 -5.82 35.62 6.61
CA VAL A 5 -6.20 35.77 5.20
C VAL A 5 -5.39 34.77 4.40
N ARG A 6 -6.06 33.83 3.72
CA ARG A 6 -5.40 32.78 2.93
C ARG A 6 -5.34 33.19 1.46
N LEU A 7 -4.14 33.53 0.99
CA LEU A 7 -3.87 33.94 -0.39
C LEU A 7 -2.83 33.04 -1.07
N LEU A 8 -2.72 31.78 -0.62
CA LEU A 8 -1.73 30.83 -1.14
C LEU A 8 -2.04 30.44 -2.58
N ASP A 9 -3.31 30.16 -2.87
CA ASP A 9 -3.81 29.70 -4.17
C ASP A 9 -4.23 30.86 -5.10
N VAL A 10 -3.96 32.11 -4.69
CA VAL A 10 -4.30 33.32 -5.46
C VAL A 10 -3.09 33.69 -6.33
N PRO A 11 -3.26 33.93 -7.64
CA PRO A 11 -2.19 34.43 -8.50
C PRO A 11 -1.53 35.67 -7.90
N VAL A 12 -0.20 35.79 -8.05
CA VAL A 12 0.59 36.85 -7.40
C VAL A 12 0.04 38.25 -7.69
N ASP A 13 -0.39 38.48 -8.93
CA ASP A 13 -0.92 39.77 -9.39
C ASP A 13 -2.25 40.15 -8.72
N ASP A 14 -3.05 39.15 -8.32
CA ASP A 14 -4.36 39.36 -7.71
C ASP A 14 -4.29 39.44 -6.17
N LYS A 15 -3.16 39.06 -5.54
CA LYS A 15 -3.05 38.99 -4.07
C LYS A 15 -3.33 40.31 -3.38
N ALA A 16 -2.89 41.42 -3.96
CA ALA A 16 -3.08 42.75 -3.38
C ALA A 16 -4.56 43.17 -3.35
N GLU A 17 -5.31 42.85 -4.41
CA GLU A 17 -6.75 43.12 -4.48
C GLU A 17 -7.52 42.23 -3.50
N ARG A 18 -7.27 40.90 -3.55
CA ARG A 18 -7.93 39.94 -2.64
C ARG A 18 -7.64 40.21 -1.17
N LEU A 19 -6.45 40.71 -0.83
CA LEU A 19 -6.15 41.14 0.54
C LEU A 19 -6.99 42.35 0.95
N ARG A 20 -7.17 43.35 0.08
CA ARG A 20 -7.98 44.54 0.37
C ARG A 20 -9.44 44.16 0.59
N GLU A 21 -10.00 43.34 -0.31
CA GLU A 21 -11.36 42.80 -0.17
C GLU A 21 -11.51 42.12 1.21
N ALA A 22 -10.63 41.17 1.52
CA ALA A 22 -10.68 40.41 2.77
C ALA A 22 -10.62 41.27 4.03
N VAL A 23 -9.81 42.34 4.02
CA VAL A 23 -9.70 43.30 5.15
C VAL A 23 -10.96 44.17 5.27
N GLN A 24 -11.61 44.49 4.15
CA GLN A 24 -12.88 45.22 4.13
C GLN A 24 -14.09 44.35 4.51
N GLY A 25 -13.88 43.04 4.73
CA GLY A 25 -14.96 42.09 5.00
C GLY A 25 -15.69 41.65 3.73
N GLU A 26 -15.15 41.97 2.57
CA GLU A 26 -15.65 41.59 1.26
C GLU A 26 -14.86 40.34 0.81
N GLY A 27 -15.55 39.24 0.50
CA GLY A 27 -14.88 38.01 0.05
C GLY A 27 -14.57 36.96 1.14
N GLY A 28 -14.73 35.69 0.78
CA GLY A 28 -14.69 34.53 1.67
C GLY A 28 -13.30 34.01 2.06
N ALA A 29 -12.22 34.76 1.78
CA ALA A 29 -10.84 34.30 1.98
C ALA A 29 -10.26 34.59 3.39
N SER A 30 -11.09 35.04 4.33
CA SER A 30 -10.66 35.43 5.68
C SER A 30 -11.31 34.57 6.77
N MET A 31 -10.53 34.27 7.81
CA MET A 31 -10.93 33.42 8.93
C MET A 31 -10.45 34.02 10.24
N ARG A 32 -11.31 34.02 11.26
CA ARG A 32 -10.92 34.46 12.60
C ARG A 32 -10.68 33.24 13.50
N ARG A 33 -9.52 33.18 14.13
CA ARG A 33 -9.10 32.09 15.04
C ARG A 33 -8.35 32.65 16.23
N ASP A 34 -8.38 31.95 17.36
CA ASP A 34 -7.44 32.23 18.44
C ASP A 34 -6.13 31.47 18.15
N PRO A 35 -4.95 32.12 18.07
CA PRO A 35 -3.69 31.40 17.93
C PRO A 35 -3.45 30.39 19.06
N ALA A 36 -4.03 30.61 20.25
CA ALA A 36 -3.98 29.66 21.35
C ALA A 36 -4.69 28.34 21.02
N ASP A 37 -5.61 28.29 20.05
CA ASP A 37 -6.27 27.04 19.69
C ASP A 37 -5.28 26.05 19.05
N MET A 38 -4.22 26.55 18.40
CA MET A 38 -3.21 25.72 17.73
C MET A 38 -2.35 24.94 18.72
N THR A 39 -2.25 25.37 19.98
CA THR A 39 -1.46 24.65 21.00
C THR A 39 -2.08 23.31 21.37
N ASN A 40 -3.37 23.11 21.09
CA ASN A 40 -4.05 21.82 21.26
C ASN A 40 -3.70 20.83 20.16
N VAL A 41 -3.18 21.31 19.02
CA VAL A 41 -2.78 20.44 17.91
C VAL A 41 -1.37 19.91 18.18
N PRO A 42 -1.12 18.59 18.01
CA PRO A 42 0.21 18.02 18.17
C PRO A 42 1.30 18.81 17.42
N GLY A 43 2.39 19.13 18.11
CA GLY A 43 3.47 19.96 17.57
C GLY A 43 3.12 21.44 17.37
N ALA A 44 1.98 21.90 17.88
CA ALA A 44 1.41 23.22 17.65
C ALA A 44 1.29 23.58 16.15
N ALA A 45 0.85 22.61 15.34
CA ALA A 45 0.72 22.79 13.89
C ALA A 45 -0.21 23.97 13.57
N PHE A 46 0.22 24.82 12.64
CA PHE A 46 -0.44 26.09 12.36
C PHE A 46 -1.60 25.96 11.36
N VAL A 47 -2.66 25.27 11.78
CA VAL A 47 -3.80 24.86 10.95
C VAL A 47 -5.01 25.79 11.07
N TYR A 48 -4.77 27.10 10.90
CA TYR A 48 -5.79 28.14 11.08
C TYR A 48 -7.00 28.02 10.14
N TRP A 49 -6.86 27.30 9.02
CA TRP A 49 -7.92 27.14 8.02
C TRP A 49 -8.91 26.01 8.34
N LEU A 50 -8.64 25.18 9.35
CA LEU A 50 -9.54 24.09 9.69
C LEU A 50 -10.86 24.59 10.25
N GLN A 51 -11.94 23.83 10.01
CA GLN A 51 -13.20 24.04 10.70
C GLN A 51 -13.03 23.88 12.22
N PRO A 52 -13.82 24.61 13.03
CA PRO A 52 -13.79 24.49 14.48
C PRO A 52 -13.98 23.05 14.97
N THR A 53 -14.92 22.31 14.39
CA THR A 53 -15.20 20.91 14.75
C THR A 53 -13.98 20.01 14.58
N LEU A 54 -13.24 20.15 13.48
CA LEU A 54 -12.00 19.40 13.22
C LEU A 54 -10.88 19.78 14.19
N LEU A 55 -10.80 21.06 14.57
CA LEU A 55 -9.83 21.54 15.54
C LEU A 55 -10.13 21.05 16.96
N ASP A 56 -11.41 21.00 17.32
CA ASP A 56 -11.88 20.51 18.62
C ASP A 56 -11.57 19.01 18.83
N LEU A 57 -11.46 18.21 17.75
CA LEU A 57 -11.02 16.82 17.86
C LEU A 57 -9.65 16.66 18.52
N PHE A 58 -8.73 17.61 18.27
CA PHE A 58 -7.39 17.58 18.87
C PHE A 58 -7.37 17.97 20.35
N ARG A 59 -8.45 18.55 20.88
CA ARG A 59 -8.61 18.81 22.31
C ARG A 59 -9.01 17.57 23.10
N GLY A 60 -9.59 16.57 22.42
CA GLY A 60 -9.96 15.30 23.02
C GLY A 60 -8.75 14.41 23.29
N GLU A 61 -8.93 13.42 24.16
CA GLU A 61 -7.93 12.36 24.36
C GLU A 61 -7.95 11.41 23.16
N SER A 62 -6.82 11.25 22.48
CA SER A 62 -6.65 10.22 21.44
C SER A 62 -6.36 8.87 22.11
N ARG A 63 -7.26 7.90 21.91
CA ARG A 63 -7.10 6.55 22.49
C ARG A 63 -6.29 5.65 21.57
N TRP A 64 -4.97 5.72 21.73
CA TRP A 64 -4.02 4.78 21.11
C TRP A 64 -3.49 3.74 22.10
N GLU A 65 -4.06 3.66 23.31
CA GLU A 65 -3.54 2.85 24.42
C GLU A 65 -3.47 1.35 24.12
N ASP A 66 -4.38 0.86 23.27
CA ASP A 66 -4.45 -0.55 22.86
C ASP A 66 -3.53 -0.88 21.67
N PHE A 67 -2.80 0.11 21.15
CA PHE A 67 -1.99 -0.01 19.94
C PHE A 67 -0.54 0.45 20.17
N GLU A 68 0.40 -0.35 19.69
CA GLU A 68 1.82 -0.04 19.73
C GLU A 68 2.35 0.18 18.32
N SER A 69 2.70 1.43 18.00
CA SER A 69 3.38 1.78 16.76
C SER A 69 4.90 1.73 16.94
N ARG A 70 5.62 1.08 16.01
CA ARG A 70 7.06 0.86 16.10
C ARG A 70 7.74 0.97 14.74
N CYS A 71 8.94 1.55 14.72
CA CYS A 71 9.88 1.40 13.62
C CYS A 71 10.47 -0.01 13.60
N GLY A 72 10.74 -0.54 12.41
CA GLY A 72 11.25 -1.88 12.21
C GLY A 72 12.74 -1.93 11.87
N LEU A 73 13.11 -2.92 11.07
CA LEU A 73 14.46 -3.21 10.65
C LEU A 73 14.97 -2.25 9.56
N GLY A 74 16.12 -1.62 9.80
CA GLY A 74 16.95 -0.98 8.78
C GLY A 74 18.19 -1.82 8.50
N THR A 75 18.28 -2.41 7.32
CA THR A 75 19.40 -3.29 6.91
C THR A 75 20.73 -2.56 6.78
N LEU A 76 20.70 -1.27 6.40
CA LEU A 76 21.85 -0.45 5.98
C LEU A 76 22.68 -1.04 4.84
N ASP A 77 22.21 -2.11 4.18
CA ASP A 77 22.89 -2.81 3.09
C ASP A 77 21.88 -3.67 2.31
N ASP A 78 20.95 -3.00 1.64
CA ASP A 78 19.86 -3.69 0.94
C ASP A 78 20.37 -4.68 -0.12
N PHE A 79 21.45 -4.35 -0.84
CA PHE A 79 22.05 -5.25 -1.83
C PHE A 79 22.56 -6.57 -1.25
N ARG A 80 23.00 -6.58 0.02
CA ARG A 80 23.45 -7.79 0.69
C ARG A 80 22.30 -8.57 1.31
N PHE A 81 21.37 -7.89 1.96
CA PHE A 81 20.39 -8.54 2.83
C PHE A 81 18.99 -8.68 2.24
N LEU A 82 18.67 -8.01 1.12
CA LEU A 82 17.34 -8.08 0.52
C LEU A 82 17.37 -8.79 -0.83
N ARG A 83 16.37 -9.63 -1.06
CA ARG A 83 16.12 -10.31 -2.32
C ARG A 83 14.63 -10.30 -2.61
N LEU A 84 14.25 -10.41 -3.87
CA LEU A 84 12.88 -10.73 -4.25
C LEU A 84 12.64 -12.23 -3.95
N TRP A 85 11.39 -12.61 -3.67
CA TRP A 85 11.09 -13.98 -3.24
C TRP A 85 11.53 -15.05 -4.26
N TRP A 86 11.55 -14.72 -5.55
CA TRP A 86 11.99 -15.61 -6.63
C TRP A 86 13.51 -15.67 -6.83
N GLU A 87 14.28 -14.80 -6.16
CA GLU A 87 15.75 -14.84 -6.17
C GLU A 87 16.31 -15.76 -5.07
N VAL A 88 15.44 -16.30 -4.22
CA VAL A 88 15.80 -17.12 -3.06
C VAL A 88 15.22 -18.52 -3.22
N PRO A 89 15.97 -19.59 -2.93
CA PRO A 89 15.42 -20.94 -2.83
C PRO A 89 14.23 -21.01 -1.87
N SER A 90 13.19 -21.76 -2.22
CA SER A 90 11.97 -21.86 -1.41
C SER A 90 12.20 -22.52 -0.04
N ASP A 91 13.21 -23.38 0.06
CA ASP A 91 13.56 -24.18 1.23
C ASP A 91 14.51 -23.47 2.22
N ASP A 92 15.00 -22.28 1.90
CA ASP A 92 15.87 -21.52 2.79
C ASP A 92 15.08 -20.70 3.82
N ALA A 93 14.80 -21.33 4.97
CA ALA A 93 14.11 -20.73 6.11
C ALA A 93 14.85 -19.52 6.73
N GLY A 94 16.09 -19.23 6.34
CA GLY A 94 16.83 -18.05 6.75
C GLY A 94 16.33 -16.76 6.12
N TRP A 95 15.69 -16.85 4.95
CA TRP A 95 15.13 -15.73 4.23
C TRP A 95 13.65 -15.56 4.56
N VAL A 96 13.34 -14.50 5.29
CA VAL A 96 12.00 -14.27 5.81
C VAL A 96 11.31 -13.16 5.04
N PRO A 97 9.99 -13.22 4.81
CA PRO A 97 9.26 -12.13 4.14
C PRO A 97 9.49 -10.78 4.82
N PHE A 98 9.67 -9.73 4.01
CA PHE A 98 10.11 -8.42 4.46
C PHE A 98 9.19 -7.30 4.01
N ALA A 99 8.36 -6.80 4.92
CA ALA A 99 7.44 -5.70 4.66
C ALA A 99 8.17 -4.34 4.68
N LYS A 100 8.24 -3.70 3.51
CA LYS A 100 8.86 -2.37 3.33
C LYS A 100 7.84 -1.25 3.10
N GLY A 101 6.59 -1.46 3.51
CA GLY A 101 5.46 -0.54 3.32
C GLY A 101 4.86 -0.56 1.90
N GLY A 102 5.66 -0.92 0.89
CA GLY A 102 5.18 -1.19 -0.46
C GLY A 102 4.66 0.04 -1.20
N ARG A 103 3.84 -0.21 -2.22
CA ARG A 103 3.14 0.83 -2.99
C ARG A 103 1.82 1.18 -2.31
N PHE A 104 1.17 2.24 -2.80
CA PHE A 104 -0.20 2.55 -2.41
C PHE A 104 -1.12 1.37 -2.75
N SER A 105 -1.65 0.74 -1.71
CA SER A 105 -2.62 -0.36 -1.78
C SER A 105 -3.35 -0.38 -0.44
N PRO A 106 -4.55 0.20 -0.33
CA PRO A 106 -5.33 0.14 0.90
C PRO A 106 -5.63 -1.31 1.28
N PHE A 107 -5.54 -1.62 2.57
CA PHE A 107 -5.82 -2.93 3.17
C PHE A 107 -4.83 -4.05 2.82
N HIS A 108 -4.31 -4.13 1.60
CA HIS A 108 -3.50 -5.26 1.14
C HIS A 108 -2.00 -4.92 0.98
N ALA A 109 -1.13 -5.67 1.66
CA ALA A 109 0.32 -5.60 1.47
C ALA A 109 0.79 -6.68 0.48
N ASP A 110 1.25 -6.26 -0.70
CA ASP A 110 1.93 -7.17 -1.65
C ASP A 110 3.43 -7.24 -1.32
N ILE A 111 3.81 -8.24 -0.53
CA ILE A 111 5.17 -8.38 0.02
C ILE A 111 6.01 -9.28 -0.90
N ALA A 112 6.76 -8.64 -1.81
CA ALA A 112 7.64 -9.36 -2.73
C ALA A 112 9.06 -9.59 -2.19
N LEU A 113 9.47 -8.87 -1.14
CA LEU A 113 10.83 -8.91 -0.61
C LEU A 113 10.99 -9.98 0.46
N LYS A 114 12.17 -10.59 0.50
CA LYS A 114 12.69 -11.38 1.62
C LYS A 114 13.95 -10.71 2.17
N VAL A 115 14.15 -10.82 3.49
CA VAL A 115 15.38 -10.40 4.17
C VAL A 115 16.14 -11.62 4.65
N ASN A 116 17.45 -11.64 4.38
CA ASN A 116 18.38 -12.59 4.94
C ASN A 116 18.48 -12.33 6.46
N TRP A 117 17.78 -13.14 7.25
CA TRP A 117 17.75 -13.03 8.69
C TRP A 117 18.68 -14.05 9.34
N HIS A 118 18.51 -15.36 9.10
CA HIS A 118 19.26 -16.46 9.78
C HIS A 118 19.52 -16.19 11.29
N GLY A 119 18.49 -15.74 12.03
CA GLY A 119 18.60 -15.38 13.47
C GLY A 119 19.10 -13.95 13.75
N GLY A 120 19.60 -13.26 12.73
CA GLY A 120 19.90 -11.83 12.71
C GLY A 120 21.34 -11.49 13.05
N ASP A 121 22.20 -12.45 13.39
CA ASP A 121 23.55 -12.20 13.90
C ASP A 121 24.45 -11.48 12.89
N GLU A 122 24.47 -11.95 11.65
CA GLU A 122 25.25 -11.33 10.57
C GLU A 122 24.80 -9.88 10.31
N LEU A 123 23.47 -9.67 10.23
CA LEU A 123 22.88 -8.37 9.98
C LEU A 123 23.16 -7.41 11.15
N LYS A 124 22.96 -7.86 12.39
CA LYS A 124 23.25 -7.08 13.61
C LYS A 124 24.72 -6.67 13.66
N ALA A 125 25.65 -7.59 13.41
CA ALA A 125 27.08 -7.30 13.36
C ALA A 125 27.43 -6.32 12.22
N SER A 126 26.75 -6.43 11.06
CA SER A 126 26.92 -5.48 9.94
C SER A 126 26.46 -4.07 10.31
N VAL A 127 25.27 -3.95 10.91
CA VAL A 127 24.72 -2.67 11.39
C VAL A 127 25.61 -2.08 12.48
N GLU A 128 26.01 -2.87 13.46
CA GLU A 128 26.88 -2.42 14.55
C GLU A 128 28.22 -1.88 14.03
N ARG A 129 28.82 -2.52 13.03
CA ARG A 129 30.03 -2.00 12.38
C ARG A 129 29.82 -0.65 11.70
N LYS A 130 28.64 -0.39 11.13
CA LYS A 130 28.32 0.85 10.40
C LYS A 130 27.92 2.00 11.33
N VAL A 131 27.15 1.72 12.38
CA VAL A 131 26.54 2.77 13.24
C VAL A 131 26.85 2.60 14.73
N GLY A 132 27.75 1.71 15.11
CA GLY A 132 28.25 1.50 16.47
C GLY A 132 27.30 0.78 17.44
N SER A 133 26.08 0.45 17.03
CA SER A 133 25.16 -0.40 17.80
C SER A 133 24.06 -0.93 16.89
N ALA A 134 23.79 -2.25 16.95
CA ALA A 134 22.70 -2.88 16.21
C ALA A 134 21.33 -2.26 16.57
N SER A 135 21.10 -1.87 17.83
CA SER A 135 19.81 -1.33 18.31
C SER A 135 19.39 0.00 17.65
N ARG A 136 20.30 0.69 16.95
CA ARG A 136 19.98 1.92 16.20
C ARG A 136 19.17 1.66 14.93
N LYS A 137 19.23 0.44 14.38
CA LYS A 137 18.51 0.08 13.15
C LYS A 137 17.80 -1.27 13.21
N VAL A 138 18.16 -2.15 14.14
CA VAL A 138 17.43 -3.40 14.41
C VAL A 138 16.47 -3.13 15.59
N GLN A 139 15.35 -2.50 15.29
CA GLN A 139 14.33 -2.07 16.26
C GLN A 139 13.07 -2.94 16.16
N GLY A 140 12.29 -2.99 17.24
CA GLY A 140 10.98 -3.66 17.27
C GLY A 140 11.05 -5.17 17.06
N GLN A 141 12.15 -5.82 17.46
CA GLN A 141 12.35 -7.27 17.29
C GLN A 141 11.27 -8.10 18.01
N GLU A 142 10.74 -7.58 19.12
CA GLU A 142 9.62 -8.16 19.87
C GLU A 142 8.30 -8.21 19.08
N PHE A 143 8.23 -7.50 17.96
CA PHE A 143 7.09 -7.51 17.04
C PHE A 143 7.36 -8.25 15.74
N TYR A 144 8.58 -8.75 15.51
CA TYR A 144 8.87 -9.53 14.31
C TYR A 144 8.01 -10.79 14.28
N PHE A 145 7.58 -11.17 13.08
CA PHE A 145 6.73 -12.33 12.81
C PHE A 145 5.30 -12.24 13.37
N ARG A 146 4.93 -11.17 14.07
CA ARG A 146 3.56 -10.93 14.54
C ARG A 146 2.74 -10.28 13.44
N GLU A 147 1.45 -10.61 13.44
CA GLU A 147 0.45 -9.90 12.67
C GLU A 147 0.24 -8.47 13.19
N GLY A 148 -0.09 -7.55 12.29
CA GLY A 148 -0.24 -6.14 12.60
C GLY A 148 -0.72 -5.35 11.38
N LEU A 149 -0.50 -4.05 11.40
CA LEU A 149 -0.67 -3.18 10.23
C LEU A 149 0.68 -2.58 9.83
N THR A 150 0.88 -2.29 8.54
CA THR A 150 2.04 -1.57 8.02
C THR A 150 1.61 -0.52 6.99
N TRP A 151 2.49 0.43 6.66
CA TRP A 151 2.24 1.48 5.68
C TRP A 151 3.56 1.97 5.08
N PRO A 152 3.57 2.56 3.87
CA PRO A 152 4.74 3.25 3.36
C PRO A 152 5.06 4.48 4.22
N ARG A 153 6.26 4.56 4.81
CA ARG A 153 6.69 5.75 5.59
C ARG A 153 6.71 7.03 4.74
N LEU A 154 7.00 6.89 3.46
CA LEU A 154 7.14 8.00 2.49
C LEU A 154 6.19 7.81 1.30
N PRO A 155 4.88 8.04 1.47
CA PRO A 155 3.95 7.94 0.36
C PRO A 155 4.15 9.09 -0.64
N HIS A 156 3.87 8.83 -1.91
CA HIS A 156 4.02 9.83 -2.97
C HIS A 156 2.90 10.88 -2.93
N VAL A 157 1.64 10.45 -2.95
CA VAL A 157 0.45 11.34 -3.04
C VAL A 157 -0.41 11.29 -1.78
N ILE A 158 -0.67 10.07 -1.31
CA ILE A 158 -1.51 9.73 -0.16
C ILE A 158 -1.00 8.40 0.40
N GLY A 159 -1.04 8.22 1.72
CA GLY A 159 -0.67 6.95 2.34
C GLY A 159 -1.77 5.90 2.27
N SER A 160 -1.37 4.64 2.42
CA SER A 160 -2.28 3.50 2.58
C SER A 160 -1.80 2.64 3.73
N PHE A 161 -2.73 2.19 4.56
CA PHE A 161 -2.46 1.25 5.63
C PHE A 161 -2.91 -0.14 5.21
N GLN A 162 -2.09 -1.14 5.52
CA GLN A 162 -2.17 -2.49 5.00
C GLN A 162 -2.10 -3.48 6.14
N PHE A 163 -2.77 -4.62 5.99
CA PHE A 163 -2.56 -5.76 6.87
C PHE A 163 -1.13 -6.29 6.70
N LEU A 164 -0.43 -6.46 7.82
CA LEU A 164 0.86 -7.12 7.92
C LEU A 164 0.63 -8.59 8.31
N PRO A 165 0.88 -9.54 7.40
CA PRO A 165 0.72 -10.95 7.70
C PRO A 165 1.72 -11.43 8.75
N ARG A 166 1.32 -12.43 9.57
CA ARG A 166 2.27 -13.10 10.48
C ARG A 166 3.41 -13.76 9.70
N GLY A 167 4.55 -13.96 10.36
CA GLY A 167 5.75 -14.52 9.73
C GLY A 167 6.60 -13.51 8.93
N CYS A 168 6.22 -12.24 8.89
CA CYS A 168 7.00 -11.17 8.25
C CYS A 168 7.89 -10.42 9.25
N ILE A 169 9.04 -9.92 8.79
CA ILE A 169 9.76 -8.81 9.43
C ILE A 169 9.37 -7.51 8.72
N TYR A 170 9.14 -6.44 9.46
CA TYR A 170 8.82 -5.12 8.92
C TYR A 170 10.02 -4.17 9.03
N SER A 171 10.10 -3.21 8.11
CA SER A 171 11.28 -2.34 7.98
C SER A 171 11.10 -0.97 8.64
N ASP A 172 12.14 -0.15 8.65
CA ASP A 172 12.00 1.27 9.01
C ASP A 172 11.27 2.10 7.93
N GLY A 173 11.31 1.66 6.67
CA GLY A 173 10.55 2.26 5.56
C GLY A 173 9.08 1.83 5.49
N GLY A 174 8.74 0.77 6.22
CA GLY A 174 7.38 0.27 6.43
C GLY A 174 7.16 -0.07 7.89
N PRO A 175 6.94 0.93 8.76
CA PRO A 175 6.77 0.70 10.19
C PRO A 175 5.52 -0.14 10.47
N GLY A 176 5.37 -0.59 11.72
CA GLY A 176 4.28 -1.47 12.14
C GLY A 176 3.41 -0.87 13.22
N ILE A 177 2.12 -1.23 13.23
CA ILE A 177 1.20 -1.04 14.36
C ILE A 177 0.70 -2.41 14.80
N PHE A 178 0.76 -2.66 16.11
CA PHE A 178 0.43 -3.94 16.71
C PHE A 178 -0.58 -3.74 17.84
N SER A 179 -1.40 -4.76 18.09
CA SER A 179 -2.25 -4.83 19.28
C SER A 179 -2.06 -6.16 20.00
N ARG A 180 -2.48 -6.21 21.26
CA ARG A 180 -2.65 -7.47 21.99
C ARG A 180 -3.94 -8.19 21.58
N ASP A 181 -4.94 -7.42 21.13
CA ASP A 181 -6.16 -7.94 20.55
C ASP A 181 -6.15 -7.74 19.04
N SER A 182 -5.86 -8.82 18.30
CA SER A 182 -5.79 -8.79 16.84
C SER A 182 -7.13 -8.42 16.19
N SER A 183 -8.27 -8.62 16.87
CA SER A 183 -9.59 -8.24 16.35
C SER A 183 -9.76 -6.71 16.21
N ALA A 184 -9.00 -5.93 16.99
CA ALA A 184 -8.99 -4.47 16.92
C ALA A 184 -8.23 -3.92 15.69
N LEU A 185 -7.39 -4.75 15.04
CA LEU A 185 -6.58 -4.31 13.90
C LEU A 185 -7.40 -4.08 12.62
N GLY A 186 -8.46 -4.86 12.40
CA GLY A 186 -9.37 -4.70 11.25
C GLY A 186 -10.09 -3.34 11.25
N PRO A 187 -10.84 -3.01 12.32
CA PRO A 187 -11.48 -1.71 12.47
C PRO A 187 -10.48 -0.56 12.40
N LEU A 188 -9.31 -0.71 13.05
CA LEU A 188 -8.23 0.27 12.96
C LEU A 188 -7.79 0.50 11.51
N CYS A 189 -7.56 -0.56 10.74
CA CYS A 189 -7.14 -0.47 9.35
C CYS A 189 -8.17 0.30 8.48
N ALA A 190 -9.47 0.09 8.72
CA ALA A 190 -10.54 0.85 8.06
C ALA A 190 -10.49 2.34 8.39
N VAL A 191 -10.36 2.70 9.66
CA VAL A 191 -10.26 4.11 10.07
C VAL A 191 -9.00 4.76 9.50
N LEU A 192 -7.86 4.06 9.56
CA LEU A 192 -6.58 4.55 9.06
C LEU A 192 -6.56 4.86 7.55
N ASN A 193 -7.39 4.15 6.76
CA ASN A 193 -7.56 4.42 5.33
C ASN A 193 -8.73 5.38 5.02
N SER A 194 -9.46 5.84 6.04
CA SER A 194 -10.55 6.81 5.87
C SER A 194 -10.02 8.22 5.60
N ALA A 195 -10.80 8.99 4.84
CA ALA A 195 -10.50 10.36 4.51
C ALA A 195 -10.41 11.28 5.74
N PRO A 196 -11.31 11.18 6.76
CA PRO A 196 -11.16 11.96 7.99
C PRO A 196 -9.81 11.74 8.67
N PHE A 197 -9.38 10.49 8.81
CA PHE A 197 -8.11 10.15 9.45
C PHE A 197 -6.91 10.70 8.66
N LEU A 198 -6.84 10.41 7.37
CA LEU A 198 -5.73 10.83 6.52
C LEU A 198 -5.66 12.35 6.37
N PHE A 199 -6.80 13.03 6.33
CA PHE A 199 -6.87 14.50 6.33
C PHE A 199 -6.28 15.09 7.61
N LEU A 200 -6.68 14.58 8.78
CA LEU A 200 -6.14 15.03 10.08
C LEU A 200 -4.64 14.71 10.21
N LEU A 201 -4.20 13.54 9.73
CA LEU A 201 -2.78 13.18 9.69
C LEU A 201 -1.98 14.19 8.86
N GLU A 202 -2.48 14.55 7.68
CA GLU A 202 -1.85 15.57 6.82
C GLU A 202 -1.77 16.95 7.44
N CYS A 203 -2.70 17.29 8.35
CA CYS A 203 -2.67 18.55 9.08
C CYS A 203 -1.51 18.62 10.09
N LEU A 204 -1.01 17.48 10.58
CA LEU A 204 0.11 17.42 11.52
C LEU A 204 1.48 17.51 10.84
N MET A 205 1.52 17.34 9.53
CA MET A 205 2.76 17.37 8.77
C MET A 205 2.97 18.75 8.16
N PRO A 206 4.14 19.38 8.36
CA PRO A 206 4.48 20.59 7.62
C PRO A 206 4.45 20.28 6.12
N ARG A 207 3.72 21.07 5.34
CA ARG A 207 3.82 21.07 3.88
C ARG A 207 4.64 22.27 3.45
N GLY A 208 5.87 22.01 3.01
CA GLY A 208 6.60 22.96 2.17
C GLY A 208 5.79 23.24 0.90
N SER A 209 5.89 24.48 0.41
CA SER A 209 5.31 24.93 -0.86
C SER A 209 5.73 24.08 -2.07
N GLU A 210 5.04 24.27 -3.19
CA GLU A 210 5.29 23.69 -4.52
C GLU A 210 6.77 23.33 -4.73
N GLY A 211 7.08 22.03 -4.78
CA GLY A 211 8.37 21.52 -5.26
C GLY A 211 9.21 20.66 -4.31
N GLY A 212 8.82 20.37 -3.05
CA GLY A 212 9.74 19.51 -2.28
C GLY A 212 9.47 19.18 -0.82
N GLN A 213 8.30 18.69 -0.45
CA GLN A 213 8.21 17.83 0.74
C GLN A 213 7.41 16.56 0.44
N THR A 214 8.10 15.43 0.45
CA THR A 214 7.52 14.09 0.47
C THR A 214 6.73 13.93 1.76
N LEU A 215 5.48 13.44 1.68
CA LEU A 215 4.70 13.07 2.85
C LEU A 215 5.52 12.09 3.71
N LYS A 216 5.50 12.28 5.04
CA LYS A 216 6.29 11.45 5.95
C LYS A 216 5.42 10.95 7.09
N TYR A 217 4.86 9.77 6.89
CA TYR A 217 3.92 9.14 7.81
C TYR A 217 4.73 8.42 8.90
N GLU A 218 5.26 9.19 9.85
CA GLU A 218 5.97 8.64 11.02
C GLU A 218 4.99 8.08 12.05
N ALA A 219 5.42 7.04 12.76
CA ALA A 219 4.67 6.42 13.85
C ALA A 219 4.09 7.44 14.85
N GLY A 220 4.91 8.42 15.26
CA GLY A 220 4.49 9.45 16.21
C GLY A 220 3.41 10.39 15.69
N TYR A 221 3.38 10.69 14.39
CA TYR A 221 2.29 11.50 13.81
C TYR A 221 1.00 10.70 13.78
N ILE A 222 1.06 9.42 13.37
CA ILE A 222 -0.11 8.54 13.30
C ILE A 222 -0.76 8.42 14.67
N THR A 223 0.02 8.13 15.72
CA THR A 223 -0.50 8.02 17.10
C THR A 223 -0.90 9.36 17.72
N SER A 224 -0.66 10.47 17.03
CA SER A 224 -1.10 11.81 17.47
C SER A 224 -2.42 12.23 16.82
N VAL A 225 -2.90 11.51 15.81
CA VAL A 225 -4.19 11.80 15.16
C VAL A 225 -5.32 11.40 16.11
N PRO A 226 -6.35 12.25 16.29
CA PRO A 226 -7.57 11.89 17.00
C PRO A 226 -8.20 10.64 16.41
N PHE A 227 -8.46 9.66 17.28
CA PHE A 227 -9.05 8.38 16.91
C PHE A 227 -10.44 8.28 17.53
N PRO A 228 -11.49 7.92 16.76
CA PRO A 228 -12.85 7.81 17.29
C PRO A 228 -12.98 6.64 18.26
N ASP A 229 -13.85 6.77 19.25
CA ASP A 229 -14.27 5.63 20.07
C ASP A 229 -15.19 4.75 19.23
N LEU A 230 -14.84 3.47 19.09
CA LEU A 230 -15.57 2.52 18.26
C LEU A 230 -16.37 1.59 19.16
N ASP A 231 -17.70 1.72 19.13
CA ASP A 231 -18.53 0.68 19.72
C ASP A 231 -18.40 -0.64 18.95
N HIS A 232 -18.83 -1.74 19.57
CA HIS A 232 -18.66 -3.08 19.00
C HIS A 232 -19.33 -3.22 17.63
N ALA A 233 -20.51 -2.64 17.42
CA ALA A 233 -21.23 -2.77 16.16
C ALA A 233 -20.57 -1.99 15.02
N LEU A 234 -20.05 -0.79 15.32
CA LEU A 234 -19.30 0.02 14.38
C LEU A 234 -17.94 -0.62 14.06
N ALA A 235 -17.23 -1.10 15.08
CA ALA A 235 -15.98 -1.82 14.92
C ALA A 235 -16.15 -3.03 13.98
N ASP A 236 -17.16 -3.86 14.21
CA ASP A 236 -17.47 -5.02 13.37
C ASP A 236 -17.79 -4.63 11.91
N ARG A 237 -18.49 -3.51 11.69
CA ARG A 237 -18.77 -3.01 10.33
C ARG A 237 -17.49 -2.56 9.62
N LEU A 238 -16.64 -1.82 10.32
CA LEU A 238 -15.35 -1.35 9.81
C LEU A 238 -14.40 -2.52 9.53
N ALA A 239 -14.34 -3.52 10.42
CA ALA A 239 -13.56 -4.74 10.22
C ALA A 239 -13.95 -5.45 8.92
N ARG A 240 -15.26 -5.68 8.71
CA ARG A 240 -15.76 -6.32 7.48
C ARG A 240 -15.41 -5.52 6.22
N LEU A 241 -15.48 -4.19 6.26
CA LEU A 241 -15.07 -3.36 5.13
C LEU A 241 -13.57 -3.49 4.83
N ALA A 242 -12.73 -3.52 5.86
CA ALA A 242 -11.30 -3.73 5.69
C ALA A 242 -10.97 -5.13 5.15
N GLU A 243 -11.67 -6.17 5.62
CA GLU A 243 -11.52 -7.55 5.12
C GLU A 243 -11.90 -7.66 3.65
N VAL A 244 -13.06 -7.13 3.24
CA VAL A 244 -13.46 -7.11 1.83
C VAL A 244 -12.48 -6.27 0.99
N GLY A 245 -12.01 -5.14 1.53
CA GLY A 245 -10.97 -4.34 0.88
C GLY A 245 -9.67 -5.12 0.68
N TRP A 246 -9.28 -5.94 1.65
CA TRP A 246 -8.14 -6.83 1.55
C TRP A 246 -8.35 -7.92 0.50
N GLU A 247 -9.53 -8.56 0.45
CA GLU A 247 -9.88 -9.57 -0.57
C GLU A 247 -9.80 -9.01 -1.99
N LEU A 248 -10.26 -7.77 -2.20
CA LEU A 248 -10.13 -7.09 -3.49
C LEU A 248 -8.67 -6.81 -3.87
N GLY A 249 -7.85 -6.40 -2.90
CA GLY A 249 -6.41 -6.22 -3.09
C GLY A 249 -5.71 -7.53 -3.42
N LEU A 250 -6.10 -8.61 -2.74
CA LEU A 250 -5.63 -9.96 -3.03
C LEU A 250 -6.00 -10.38 -4.45
N GLU A 251 -7.25 -10.18 -4.86
CA GLU A 251 -7.72 -10.49 -6.21
C GLU A 251 -6.91 -9.72 -7.27
N LYS A 252 -6.64 -8.43 -7.03
CA LYS A 252 -5.79 -7.63 -7.90
C LYS A 252 -4.35 -8.16 -7.96
N SER A 253 -3.78 -8.62 -6.84
CA SER A 253 -2.43 -9.19 -6.81
C SER A 253 -2.32 -10.55 -7.51
N ARG A 254 -3.42 -11.28 -7.70
CA ARG A 254 -3.42 -12.57 -8.43
C ARG A 254 -3.03 -12.45 -9.89
N SER A 255 -3.16 -11.27 -10.49
CA SER A 255 -2.73 -11.00 -11.87
C SER A 255 -1.32 -10.44 -11.99
N SER A 256 -0.62 -10.18 -10.87
CA SER A 256 0.75 -9.67 -10.87
C SER A 256 1.75 -10.81 -10.72
N GLU A 257 2.55 -11.08 -11.76
CA GLU A 257 3.59 -12.12 -11.75
C GLU A 257 4.63 -11.99 -10.64
N THR A 258 4.82 -10.77 -10.14
CA THR A 258 5.77 -10.48 -9.05
C THR A 258 5.18 -10.74 -7.67
N SER A 259 3.88 -11.02 -7.57
CA SER A 259 3.22 -11.31 -6.31
C SER A 259 3.38 -12.78 -5.91
N LEU A 260 3.53 -13.04 -4.61
CA LEU A 260 3.37 -14.38 -4.01
C LEU A 260 1.92 -14.89 -4.10
N ARG A 261 0.99 -14.09 -4.64
CA ARG A 261 -0.41 -14.45 -4.85
C ARG A 261 -0.74 -14.75 -6.31
N PHE A 262 0.23 -14.65 -7.21
CA PHE A 262 0.03 -14.81 -8.64
C PHE A 262 -0.66 -16.14 -9.00
N ALA A 263 -1.76 -16.04 -9.72
CA ALA A 263 -2.59 -17.17 -10.15
C ALA A 263 -2.77 -17.23 -11.68
N GLY A 264 -2.20 -16.28 -12.41
CA GLY A 264 -2.32 -16.15 -13.86
C GLY A 264 -2.85 -14.78 -14.29
N PRO A 265 -2.78 -14.48 -15.59
CA PRO A 265 -3.30 -13.24 -16.15
C PRO A 265 -4.83 -13.16 -15.96
N ALA A 266 -5.36 -11.99 -15.59
CA ALA A 266 -6.79 -11.76 -15.39
C ALA A 266 -7.36 -10.83 -16.46
N PRO A 267 -8.56 -11.10 -17.03
CA PRO A 267 -9.14 -10.29 -18.09
C PRO A 267 -9.39 -8.85 -17.61
N MET A 268 -9.07 -7.87 -18.46
CA MET A 268 -9.02 -6.43 -18.12
C MET A 268 -10.32 -5.87 -17.50
N ASN A 269 -11.48 -6.37 -17.92
CA ASN A 269 -12.80 -5.95 -17.40
C ASN A 269 -12.97 -6.22 -15.89
N SER A 270 -12.21 -7.16 -15.31
CA SER A 270 -12.26 -7.48 -13.89
C SER A 270 -11.58 -6.42 -13.00
N LEU A 271 -10.51 -5.78 -13.48
CA LEU A 271 -9.70 -4.85 -12.70
C LEU A 271 -10.42 -3.51 -12.45
N GLY A 272 -11.10 -2.96 -13.46
CA GLY A 272 -11.89 -1.74 -13.30
C GLY A 272 -13.06 -1.92 -12.31
N ALA A 273 -13.68 -3.10 -12.27
CA ALA A 273 -14.73 -3.42 -11.30
C ALA A 273 -14.17 -3.48 -9.86
N ILE A 274 -12.97 -4.06 -9.68
CA ILE A 274 -12.26 -4.10 -8.40
C ILE A 274 -11.95 -2.67 -7.91
N ASP A 275 -11.41 -1.81 -8.75
CA ASP A 275 -11.06 -0.43 -8.37
C ASP A 275 -12.30 0.41 -8.03
N ASN A 276 -13.40 0.22 -8.76
CA ASN A 276 -14.68 0.84 -8.43
C ASN A 276 -15.21 0.36 -7.07
N ARG A 277 -15.16 -0.95 -6.80
CA ARG A 277 -15.61 -1.50 -5.51
C ARG A 277 -14.71 -1.06 -4.35
N MET A 278 -13.39 -1.01 -4.56
CA MET A 278 -12.44 -0.47 -3.58
C MET A 278 -12.77 1.00 -3.24
N THR A 279 -13.08 1.80 -4.25
CA THR A 279 -13.50 3.20 -4.05
C THR A 279 -14.79 3.29 -3.22
N GLN A 280 -15.77 2.40 -3.46
CA GLN A 280 -16.98 2.33 -2.64
C GLN A 280 -16.67 2.00 -1.19
N ILE A 281 -15.83 0.99 -0.93
CA ILE A 281 -15.42 0.59 0.42
C ILE A 281 -14.75 1.76 1.15
N LEU A 282 -13.83 2.47 0.50
CA LEU A 282 -13.20 3.64 1.09
C LEU A 282 -14.22 4.74 1.41
N ASN A 283 -15.18 5.00 0.53
CA ASN A 283 -16.25 5.97 0.81
C ASN A 283 -17.17 5.53 1.96
N GLU A 284 -17.43 4.23 2.11
CA GLU A 284 -18.18 3.67 3.25
C GLU A 284 -17.38 3.86 4.56
N CYS A 285 -16.07 3.60 4.55
CA CYS A 285 -15.17 3.88 5.68
C CYS A 285 -15.12 5.39 6.01
N ASP A 286 -15.11 6.26 5.00
CA ASP A 286 -15.13 7.72 5.17
C ASP A 286 -16.38 8.16 5.92
N ALA A 287 -17.55 7.68 5.50
CA ALA A 287 -18.84 8.03 6.11
C ALA A 287 -18.92 7.56 7.56
N LEU A 288 -18.55 6.30 7.82
CA LEU A 288 -18.56 5.73 9.18
C LEU A 288 -17.57 6.43 10.11
N SER A 289 -16.38 6.76 9.62
CA SER A 289 -15.37 7.46 10.42
C SER A 289 -15.78 8.91 10.69
N ALA A 290 -16.41 9.58 9.73
CA ALA A 290 -16.94 10.93 9.91
C ALA A 290 -18.10 10.96 10.93
N GLU A 291 -18.99 9.97 10.89
CA GLU A 291 -20.06 9.80 11.88
C GLU A 291 -19.48 9.56 13.28
N ALA A 292 -18.50 8.65 13.40
CA ALA A 292 -17.86 8.33 14.68
C ALA A 292 -17.13 9.52 15.30
N LEU A 293 -16.50 10.36 14.47
CA LEU A 293 -15.87 11.62 14.87
C LEU A 293 -16.88 12.76 15.06
N ARG A 294 -18.17 12.54 14.78
CA ARG A 294 -19.25 13.52 14.90
C ARG A 294 -18.97 14.80 14.09
N LEU A 295 -18.44 14.64 12.89
CA LEU A 295 -18.16 15.75 12.00
C LEU A 295 -19.46 16.43 11.53
N ASP A 296 -19.45 17.75 11.48
CA ASP A 296 -20.53 18.52 10.88
C ASP A 296 -20.45 18.52 9.34
N GLU A 297 -21.51 18.98 8.68
CA GLU A 297 -21.62 18.98 7.22
C GLU A 297 -20.49 19.76 6.51
N LEU A 298 -20.02 20.87 7.08
CA LEU A 298 -18.94 21.67 6.49
C LEU A 298 -17.61 20.93 6.60
N SER A 299 -17.34 20.33 7.75
CA SER A 299 -16.15 19.50 7.98
C SER A 299 -16.14 18.28 7.05
N ILE A 300 -17.30 17.61 6.88
CA ILE A 300 -17.46 16.48 5.94
C ILE A 300 -17.18 16.95 4.51
N ALA A 301 -17.72 18.09 4.09
CA ALA A 301 -17.52 18.62 2.75
C ALA A 301 -16.05 18.97 2.48
N GLU A 302 -15.35 19.57 3.45
CA GLU A 302 -13.92 19.91 3.37
C GLU A 302 -13.05 18.64 3.22
N VAL A 303 -13.28 17.64 4.08
CA VAL A 303 -12.58 16.35 4.03
C VAL A 303 -12.86 15.63 2.71
N ALA A 304 -14.12 15.60 2.25
CA ALA A 304 -14.49 14.96 1.00
C ALA A 304 -13.86 15.64 -0.23
N ALA A 305 -13.79 16.97 -0.24
CA ALA A 305 -13.12 17.72 -1.31
C ALA A 305 -11.62 17.39 -1.36
N TRP A 306 -10.97 17.35 -0.20
CA TRP A 306 -9.57 16.92 -0.09
C TRP A 306 -9.36 15.49 -0.58
N ALA A 307 -10.24 14.56 -0.18
CA ALA A 307 -10.12 13.14 -0.52
C ALA A 307 -10.23 12.90 -2.04
N ARG A 308 -11.17 13.58 -2.70
CA ARG A 308 -11.34 13.53 -4.16
C ARG A 308 -10.06 13.96 -4.88
N LEU A 309 -9.47 15.08 -4.47
CA LEU A 309 -8.22 15.59 -5.06
C LEU A 309 -7.05 14.62 -4.88
N ARG A 310 -6.90 14.05 -3.68
CA ARG A 310 -5.79 13.14 -3.37
C ARG A 310 -5.93 11.80 -4.09
N ARG A 311 -7.13 11.21 -4.07
CA ARG A 311 -7.41 9.93 -4.74
C ARG A 311 -7.29 10.07 -6.26
N SER A 312 -7.71 11.19 -6.84
CA SER A 312 -7.55 11.43 -8.30
C SER A 312 -6.08 11.49 -8.73
N GLN A 313 -5.20 12.00 -7.87
CA GLN A 313 -3.76 12.06 -8.12
C GLN A 313 -3.04 10.73 -7.84
N ALA A 314 -3.66 9.82 -7.07
CA ALA A 314 -3.07 8.54 -6.68
C ALA A 314 -3.40 7.39 -7.65
N LEU A 315 -4.37 7.57 -8.57
CA LEU A 315 -4.72 6.58 -9.57
C LEU A 315 -3.54 6.30 -10.53
N PRO A 316 -3.34 5.04 -10.95
CA PRO A 316 -2.38 4.69 -11.99
C PRO A 316 -2.73 5.36 -13.34
N PRO A 317 -1.78 5.42 -14.31
CA PRO A 317 -2.01 6.01 -15.63
C PRO A 317 -3.17 5.36 -16.41
N SER A 318 -3.64 6.05 -17.45
CA SER A 318 -4.89 5.79 -18.20
C SER A 318 -5.05 4.39 -18.84
N VAL A 319 -6.31 4.03 -19.12
CA VAL A 319 -6.80 2.78 -19.73
C VAL A 319 -6.07 2.33 -21.00
N GLU A 320 -5.54 3.26 -21.82
CA GLU A 320 -4.77 2.91 -23.03
C GLU A 320 -3.46 2.16 -22.71
N ASP A 321 -2.86 2.37 -21.52
CA ASP A 321 -1.68 1.63 -21.06
C ASP A 321 -2.03 0.22 -20.53
N GLU A 322 -3.31 -0.07 -20.23
CA GLU A 322 -3.71 -1.31 -19.57
C GLU A 322 -3.83 -2.50 -20.53
N GLY A 323 -4.27 -2.26 -21.77
CA GLY A 323 -4.35 -3.32 -22.79
C GLY A 323 -2.97 -3.85 -23.19
N ALA A 324 -2.01 -2.95 -23.40
CA ALA A 324 -0.62 -3.31 -23.66
C ALA A 324 0.03 -4.05 -22.47
N ARG A 325 -0.30 -3.65 -21.24
CA ARG A 325 0.15 -4.34 -20.02
C ARG A 325 -0.43 -5.74 -19.90
N TYR A 326 -1.71 -5.92 -20.22
CA TYR A 326 -2.35 -7.24 -20.21
C TYR A 326 -1.66 -8.18 -21.21
N ALA A 327 -1.51 -7.75 -22.47
CA ALA A 327 -0.82 -8.54 -23.49
C ALA A 327 0.61 -8.91 -23.06
N SER A 328 1.37 -7.94 -22.53
CA SER A 328 2.72 -8.21 -22.03
C SER A 328 2.76 -9.17 -20.83
N THR A 329 1.78 -9.10 -19.93
CA THR A 329 1.68 -10.02 -18.78
C THR A 329 1.27 -11.41 -19.24
N TYR A 330 0.33 -11.51 -20.17
CA TYR A 330 -0.08 -12.79 -20.74
C TYR A 330 1.08 -13.49 -21.45
N LEU A 331 1.87 -12.75 -22.24
CA LEU A 331 3.07 -13.28 -22.89
C LEU A 331 4.16 -13.68 -21.90
N SER A 332 4.43 -12.85 -20.91
CA SER A 332 5.41 -13.17 -19.85
C SER A 332 5.00 -14.43 -19.10
N TRP A 333 3.70 -14.62 -18.83
CA TRP A 333 3.16 -15.87 -18.29
C TRP A 333 3.37 -17.07 -19.21
N CYS A 334 3.06 -16.95 -20.51
CA CYS A 334 3.30 -18.03 -21.50
C CYS A 334 4.78 -18.40 -21.62
N VAL A 335 5.68 -17.41 -21.63
CA VAL A 335 7.13 -17.64 -21.56
C VAL A 335 7.50 -18.35 -20.27
N GLY A 336 6.96 -17.90 -19.13
CA GLY A 336 7.16 -18.56 -17.86
C GLY A 336 6.67 -20.02 -17.86
N ARG A 337 5.56 -20.34 -18.55
CA ARG A 337 5.13 -21.73 -18.76
C ARG A 337 6.13 -22.53 -19.59
N ALA A 338 6.66 -21.95 -20.67
CA ALA A 338 7.66 -22.61 -21.52
C ALA A 338 8.90 -23.01 -20.70
N PHE A 339 9.38 -22.10 -19.85
CA PHE A 339 10.51 -22.34 -18.94
C PHE A 339 10.15 -23.18 -17.71
N GLY A 340 8.90 -23.65 -17.57
CA GLY A 340 8.45 -24.44 -16.45
C GLY A 340 8.35 -23.67 -15.13
N ARG A 341 8.37 -22.32 -15.16
CA ARG A 341 8.18 -21.45 -14.00
C ARG A 341 6.72 -21.42 -13.54
N PHE A 342 5.80 -21.41 -14.51
CA PHE A 342 4.37 -21.30 -14.25
C PHE A 342 3.58 -22.48 -14.81
N ARG A 343 2.41 -22.72 -14.23
CA ARG A 343 1.38 -23.63 -14.70
C ARG A 343 -0.01 -23.02 -14.52
N PRO A 344 -1.03 -23.50 -15.25
CA PRO A 344 -2.42 -23.19 -14.94
C PRO A 344 -2.77 -23.58 -13.50
N VAL A 345 -3.57 -22.74 -12.85
CA VAL A 345 -4.06 -22.98 -11.49
C VAL A 345 -5.23 -23.96 -11.53
N GLU A 346 -5.13 -25.04 -10.76
CA GLU A 346 -6.14 -26.08 -10.63
C GLU A 346 -7.03 -25.86 -9.39
N PRO A 347 -8.26 -26.44 -9.35
CA PRO A 347 -9.09 -26.43 -8.16
C PRO A 347 -8.36 -27.07 -6.95
N GLY A 348 -7.98 -26.25 -5.97
CA GLY A 348 -7.19 -26.68 -4.80
C GLY A 348 -5.87 -25.94 -4.63
N ASP A 349 -5.34 -25.33 -5.71
CA ASP A 349 -4.18 -24.44 -5.66
C ASP A 349 -4.52 -23.05 -5.07
N GLY A 350 -5.82 -22.80 -4.92
CA GLY A 350 -6.33 -21.57 -4.35
C GLY A 350 -5.98 -21.47 -2.86
N ASN A 351 -5.42 -20.32 -2.50
CA ASN A 351 -5.38 -19.78 -1.14
C ASN A 351 -6.80 -19.45 -0.59
N ALA A 352 -7.82 -20.24 -0.94
CA ALA A 352 -9.24 -19.92 -0.86
C ALA A 352 -9.80 -19.75 0.56
N CYS A 353 -8.96 -19.86 1.59
CA CYS A 353 -9.34 -19.69 3.00
C CYS A 353 -8.30 -18.89 3.80
N LEU A 354 -7.48 -18.04 3.16
CA LEU A 354 -6.57 -17.19 3.90
C LEU A 354 -7.26 -15.92 4.38
N GLY A 355 -7.08 -15.60 5.65
CA GLY A 355 -7.39 -14.30 6.22
C GLY A 355 -6.22 -13.30 6.05
N PRO A 356 -6.46 -12.01 6.35
CA PRO A 356 -5.49 -10.93 6.17
C PRO A 356 -4.17 -11.10 6.94
N PHE A 357 -4.20 -11.87 8.03
CA PHE A 357 -3.06 -12.11 8.90
C PHE A 357 -2.38 -13.47 8.67
N ASP A 358 -2.91 -14.30 7.77
CA ASP A 358 -2.30 -15.58 7.47
C ASP A 358 -0.95 -15.45 6.81
N ALA A 359 -0.02 -16.33 7.22
CA ALA A 359 1.33 -16.34 6.69
C ALA A 359 1.33 -16.42 5.15
N LEU A 360 2.28 -15.71 4.54
CA LEU A 360 2.45 -15.74 3.10
C LEU A 360 2.86 -17.15 2.65
N PRO A 361 2.38 -17.61 1.48
CA PRO A 361 2.79 -18.87 0.91
C PRO A 361 4.26 -18.79 0.49
N GLU A 362 4.94 -19.92 0.46
CA GLU A 362 6.34 -19.99 0.03
C GLU A 362 6.48 -19.74 -1.48
N LEU A 363 5.49 -20.18 -2.27
CA LEU A 363 5.41 -20.03 -3.71
C LEU A 363 4.00 -19.57 -4.11
N PRO A 364 3.85 -18.84 -5.23
CA PRO A 364 2.54 -18.44 -5.72
C PRO A 364 1.72 -19.65 -6.25
N PRO A 365 0.38 -19.57 -6.25
CA PRO A 365 -0.49 -20.61 -6.78
C PRO A 365 -0.15 -21.10 -8.19
N ALA A 366 0.24 -20.19 -9.08
CA ALA A 366 0.61 -20.53 -10.45
C ALA A 366 2.03 -21.09 -10.58
N ALA A 367 2.81 -21.23 -9.50
CA ALA A 367 4.13 -21.82 -9.57
C ALA A 367 4.04 -23.31 -9.93
N SER A 368 4.92 -23.74 -10.85
CA SER A 368 5.11 -25.16 -11.11
C SER A 368 5.87 -25.81 -9.95
N PRO A 369 5.38 -26.93 -9.39
CA PRO A 369 6.12 -27.71 -8.43
C PRO A 369 7.24 -28.44 -9.15
N SER A 370 8.36 -27.77 -9.40
CA SER A 370 9.64 -28.45 -9.62
C SER A 370 10.22 -28.76 -8.25
N ASP A 371 10.59 -30.03 -8.00
CA ASP A 371 11.31 -30.49 -6.81
C ASP A 371 12.39 -29.47 -6.38
N GLY A 372 12.09 -28.68 -5.34
CA GLY A 372 13.05 -27.77 -4.70
C GLY A 372 13.58 -26.65 -5.59
N GLY A 373 12.97 -25.47 -5.51
CA GLY A 373 13.54 -24.22 -6.03
C GLY A 373 13.64 -24.14 -7.55
N ALA A 374 14.09 -22.98 -8.02
CA ALA A 374 14.29 -22.63 -9.43
C ALA A 374 15.44 -23.40 -10.12
N THR A 375 15.60 -24.69 -9.81
CA THR A 375 16.79 -25.50 -10.12
C THR A 375 16.50 -26.88 -10.71
N GLY A 376 15.25 -27.18 -11.11
CA GLY A 376 15.02 -28.25 -12.09
C GLY A 376 15.77 -27.93 -13.39
N PRO A 377 16.27 -28.91 -14.17
CA PRO A 377 16.91 -28.61 -15.44
C PRO A 377 15.89 -27.84 -16.28
N LEU A 378 16.18 -26.56 -16.55
CA LEU A 378 15.44 -25.78 -17.52
C LEU A 378 15.34 -26.68 -18.76
N ARG A 379 14.12 -26.91 -19.27
CA ARG A 379 13.99 -27.48 -20.60
C ARG A 379 14.93 -26.68 -21.50
N ASN A 380 15.75 -27.35 -22.31
CA ASN A 380 16.64 -26.66 -23.23
C ASN A 380 15.76 -25.94 -24.26
N ILE A 381 15.41 -24.68 -23.97
CA ILE A 381 14.61 -23.85 -24.87
C ILE A 381 15.53 -23.33 -25.96
N LEU A 382 15.14 -23.57 -27.21
CA LEU A 382 15.79 -23.03 -28.39
C LEU A 382 15.18 -21.68 -28.74
N VAL A 383 16.01 -20.82 -29.33
CA VAL A 383 15.62 -19.50 -29.84
C VAL A 383 15.93 -19.49 -31.33
N ASP A 384 14.98 -19.06 -32.15
CA ASP A 384 15.08 -19.00 -33.62
C ASP A 384 15.18 -20.36 -34.35
N ASP A 385 14.72 -21.46 -33.74
CA ASP A 385 14.76 -22.81 -34.32
C ASP A 385 13.35 -23.28 -34.76
N LEU A 386 12.79 -22.58 -35.74
CA LEU A 386 11.43 -22.80 -36.27
C LEU A 386 11.09 -24.27 -36.55
N GLY A 387 10.00 -24.74 -35.94
CA GLY A 387 9.48 -26.11 -36.12
C GLY A 387 10.11 -27.14 -35.19
N HIS A 388 11.08 -26.75 -34.35
CA HIS A 388 11.56 -27.59 -33.26
C HIS A 388 10.56 -27.54 -32.09
N PRO A 389 10.22 -28.68 -31.44
CA PRO A 389 9.27 -28.70 -30.32
C PRO A 389 9.74 -27.90 -29.09
N ASP A 390 11.05 -27.69 -28.95
CA ASP A 390 11.64 -26.89 -27.87
C ASP A 390 11.93 -25.42 -28.26
N ASP A 391 11.50 -24.97 -29.45
CA ASP A 391 11.58 -23.56 -29.85
C ASP A 391 10.59 -22.70 -29.06
N ILE A 392 11.06 -21.56 -28.53
CA ILE A 392 10.26 -20.70 -27.65
C ILE A 392 9.02 -20.12 -28.33
N VAL A 393 9.10 -19.77 -29.62
CA VAL A 393 7.96 -19.23 -30.37
C VAL A 393 6.90 -20.32 -30.55
N THR A 394 7.34 -21.53 -30.91
CA THR A 394 6.48 -22.71 -31.05
C THR A 394 5.79 -23.07 -29.74
N ALA A 395 6.52 -23.06 -28.62
CA ALA A 395 5.98 -23.32 -27.29
C ALA A 395 4.95 -22.25 -26.87
N VAL A 396 5.30 -20.96 -26.97
CA VAL A 396 4.38 -19.86 -26.61
C VAL A 396 3.13 -19.86 -27.49
N ALA A 397 3.27 -20.04 -28.80
CA ALA A 397 2.13 -20.11 -29.72
C ALA A 397 1.17 -21.27 -29.37
N SER A 398 1.72 -22.41 -28.92
CA SER A 398 0.89 -23.53 -28.46
C SER A 398 0.05 -23.17 -27.22
N PHE A 399 0.62 -22.42 -26.26
CA PHE A 399 -0.11 -21.99 -25.07
C PHE A 399 -1.14 -20.91 -25.36
N VAL A 400 -0.86 -20.00 -26.30
CA VAL A 400 -1.83 -19.00 -26.76
C VAL A 400 -3.03 -19.70 -27.42
N ALA A 401 -2.80 -20.75 -28.22
CA ALA A 401 -3.86 -21.51 -28.86
C ALA A 401 -4.71 -22.35 -27.89
N GLU A 402 -4.18 -22.72 -26.72
CA GLU A 402 -4.93 -23.42 -25.65
C GLU A 402 -5.97 -22.53 -24.96
N ASP A 403 -5.79 -21.20 -24.98
CA ASP A 403 -6.68 -20.22 -24.34
C ASP A 403 -7.05 -19.06 -25.30
N PRO A 404 -7.99 -19.31 -26.24
CA PRO A 404 -8.41 -18.32 -27.24
C PRO A 404 -9.21 -17.14 -26.67
N GLU A 405 -9.60 -17.18 -25.38
CA GLU A 405 -10.20 -16.03 -24.69
C GLU A 405 -9.13 -15.06 -24.15
N GLY A 406 -7.87 -15.48 -24.08
CA GLY A 406 -6.71 -14.63 -23.87
C GLY A 406 -6.52 -13.69 -25.05
N VAL A 407 -7.13 -12.50 -24.98
CA VAL A 407 -7.21 -11.46 -26.03
C VAL A 407 -5.83 -11.01 -26.55
N VAL A 408 -5.19 -11.82 -27.37
CA VAL A 408 -3.94 -11.51 -28.05
C VAL A 408 -3.97 -12.23 -29.40
N ASP A 409 -4.62 -11.62 -30.39
CA ASP A 409 -4.51 -12.04 -31.80
C ASP A 409 -3.11 -11.63 -32.26
N MET A 410 -2.13 -12.49 -32.00
CA MET A 410 -0.73 -12.24 -32.41
C MET A 410 -0.26 -13.34 -33.34
N GLU A 411 0.19 -12.89 -34.51
CA GLU A 411 0.87 -13.73 -35.48
C GLU A 411 2.26 -14.13 -34.95
N PRO A 412 2.82 -15.29 -35.37
CA PRO A 412 4.15 -15.74 -34.95
C PRO A 412 5.28 -14.73 -35.16
N ASP A 413 5.14 -13.83 -36.15
CA ASP A 413 6.12 -12.77 -36.40
C ASP A 413 6.07 -11.65 -35.35
N ASP A 414 4.90 -11.34 -34.78
CA ASP A 414 4.75 -10.37 -33.69
C ASP A 414 5.36 -10.91 -32.38
N LEU A 415 5.25 -12.22 -32.15
CA LEU A 415 5.91 -12.91 -31.03
C LEU A 415 7.44 -12.83 -31.13
N ARG A 416 8.01 -12.95 -32.33
CA ARG A 416 9.47 -12.77 -32.52
C ARG A 416 9.93 -11.36 -32.21
N VAL A 417 9.18 -10.35 -32.66
CA VAL A 417 9.49 -8.94 -32.38
C VAL A 417 9.44 -8.66 -30.87
N TRP A 418 8.52 -9.30 -30.14
CA TRP A 418 8.44 -9.16 -28.69
C TRP A 418 9.56 -9.89 -27.93
N LEU A 419 10.01 -11.05 -28.44
CA LEU A 419 11.06 -11.87 -27.82
C LEU A 419 12.49 -11.40 -28.12
N ALA A 420 12.69 -10.64 -29.19
CA ALA A 420 13.97 -10.05 -29.61
C ALA A 420 14.31 -8.78 -28.82
#